data_AF-A0A355C0B8-F1
#
_entry.id   AF-A0A355C0B8-F1
#
_cell.length_a   1.000
_cell.length_b   1.000
_cell.length_c   1.000
_cell.angle_alpha   90.00
_cell.angle_beta   90.00
_cell.angle_gamma   90.00
#
_symmetry.space_group_name_H-M   'P 1'
#
loop_
_entity.id
_entity.type
_entity.pdbx_description
1 polymer ?
#
loop_
_entity_poly.entity_id
_entity_poly.type
_entity_poly.pdbx_seq_one_letter_code
_entity_poly.pdbx_strand_id
1 'polypeptide(L)' 'PASDPSKMNFGSGGNTAAKAWKDIWGCGQGIGAIKTRESAGDYVARLTREYKEARARLAIG' A
#
# COMPACT_ATOMS: atom_id res chain seq x y z
N PRO A 1 8.26 -13.17 48.70
CA PRO A 1 9.36 -12.74 47.81
C PRO A 1 9.23 -11.25 47.47
N ALA A 2 10.27 -10.44 47.72
CA ALA A 2 10.29 -9.02 47.40
C ALA A 2 11.00 -8.80 46.05
N SER A 3 10.26 -8.30 45.05
CA SER A 3 10.83 -8.01 43.72
C SER A 3 11.73 -6.79 43.78
N ASP A 4 12.99 -6.94 43.36
CA ASP A 4 13.97 -5.87 43.27
C ASP A 4 13.75 -5.03 41.99
N PRO A 5 13.35 -3.75 42.11
CA PRO A 5 13.07 -2.87 40.97
C PRO A 5 14.29 -2.58 40.09
N SER A 6 15.52 -2.76 40.61
CA SER A 6 16.77 -2.53 39.85
C SER A 6 16.99 -3.57 38.75
N LYS A 7 16.26 -4.69 38.79
CA LYS A 7 16.25 -5.71 37.72
C LYS A 7 15.28 -5.40 36.59
N MET A 8 14.50 -4.31 36.68
CA MET A 8 13.63 -3.90 35.58
C MET A 8 14.46 -3.21 34.49
N ASN A 9 14.71 -3.95 33.41
CA ASN A 9 15.38 -3.44 32.24
C ASN A 9 14.38 -2.63 31.38
N PHE A 10 14.30 -1.32 31.63
CA PHE A 10 13.61 -0.36 30.76
C PHE A 10 14.51 0.12 29.61
N GLY A 11 15.37 -0.76 29.09
CA GLY A 11 16.33 -0.45 28.04
C GLY A 11 15.65 0.18 26.82
N SER A 12 15.68 1.50 26.75
CA SER A 12 15.42 2.27 25.55
C SER A 12 16.69 2.22 24.70
N GLY A 13 16.74 1.29 23.74
CA GLY A 13 17.81 1.23 22.76
C GLY A 13 18.55 -0.11 22.81
N GLY A 14 18.04 -1.07 22.05
CA GLY A 14 18.72 -2.37 21.95
C GLY A 14 17.94 -3.46 21.24
N ASN A 15 17.08 -3.14 20.27
CA ASN A 15 16.74 -4.12 19.26
C ASN A 15 16.39 -3.42 17.93
N THR A 16 17.41 -3.30 17.10
CA THR A 16 17.34 -2.94 15.68
C THR A 16 16.66 -4.05 14.84
N ALA A 17 15.87 -4.94 15.45
CA ALA A 17 14.69 -5.54 14.82
C ALA A 17 13.66 -4.43 14.56
N ALA A 18 14.07 -3.49 13.71
CA ALA A 18 13.40 -2.27 13.35
C ALA A 18 12.05 -2.63 12.75
N LYS A 19 10.98 -2.44 13.53
CA LYS A 19 9.57 -2.42 13.12
C LYS A 19 9.34 -3.06 11.74
N ALA A 20 9.37 -4.39 11.65
CA ALA A 20 9.32 -5.10 10.35
C ALA A 20 8.14 -4.68 9.47
N TRP A 21 7.04 -4.22 10.07
CA TRP A 21 5.88 -3.65 9.40
C TRP A 21 6.17 -2.39 8.56
N LYS A 22 7.25 -1.65 8.85
CA LYS A 22 7.60 -0.41 8.16
C LYS A 22 8.01 -0.65 6.69
N ASP A 23 8.50 -1.86 6.41
CA ASP A 23 8.99 -2.27 5.11
C ASP A 23 7.95 -3.11 4.32
N ILE A 24 6.79 -3.39 4.93
CA ILE A 24 5.70 -4.15 4.30
C ILE A 24 4.76 -3.17 3.58
N TRP A 25 4.66 -3.32 2.27
CA TRP A 25 3.75 -2.54 1.42
C TRP A 25 2.66 -3.45 0.86
N GLY A 26 1.39 -3.10 1.08
CA GLY A 26 0.25 -3.82 0.52
C GLY A 26 -0.12 -3.31 -0.87
N CYS A 27 -0.32 -4.22 -1.82
CA CYS A 27 -0.93 -3.93 -3.11
C CYS A 27 -1.74 -5.12 -3.62
N GLY A 28 -2.73 -4.86 -4.47
CA GLY A 28 -3.51 -5.90 -5.15
C GLY A 28 -2.82 -6.40 -6.42
N GLN A 29 -3.31 -7.52 -6.97
CA GLN A 29 -2.79 -8.15 -8.19
C GLN A 29 -2.72 -7.19 -9.41
N GLY A 30 -3.56 -6.16 -9.43
CA GLY A 30 -3.61 -5.16 -10.51
C GLY A 30 -2.44 -4.16 -10.55
N ILE A 31 -1.55 -4.12 -9.54
CA ILE A 31 -0.49 -3.10 -9.46
C ILE A 31 0.46 -3.13 -10.66
N GLY A 32 0.70 -4.30 -11.25
CA GLY A 32 1.58 -4.47 -12.40
C GLY A 32 1.11 -3.73 -13.67
N ALA A 33 -0.18 -3.40 -13.77
CA ALA A 33 -0.74 -2.64 -14.88
C ALA A 33 -0.44 -1.13 -14.79
N ILE A 34 -0.06 -0.62 -13.62
CA ILE A 34 0.22 0.80 -13.40
C ILE A 34 1.65 1.10 -13.83
N LYS A 35 1.82 1.91 -14.89
CA LYS A 35 3.13 2.28 -15.46
C LYS A 35 3.50 3.74 -15.25
N THR A 36 2.54 4.56 -14.85
CA THR A 36 2.70 6.02 -14.72
C THR A 36 2.03 6.51 -13.44
N ARG A 37 2.49 7.66 -12.96
CA ARG A 37 1.85 8.38 -11.86
C ARG A 37 1.00 9.49 -12.46
N GLU A 38 -0.28 9.52 -12.10
CA GLU A 38 -1.26 10.49 -12.61
C GLU A 38 -2.01 11.12 -11.42
N SER A 39 -2.70 12.24 -11.64
CA SER A 39 -3.69 12.69 -10.67
C SER A 39 -4.84 11.68 -10.62
N ALA A 40 -5.53 11.60 -9.49
CA ALA A 40 -6.70 10.73 -9.37
C ALA A 40 -7.77 11.08 -10.42
N GLY A 41 -7.97 12.38 -10.70
CA GLY A 41 -8.93 12.84 -11.69
C GLY A 41 -8.59 12.39 -13.11
N ASP A 42 -7.32 12.54 -13.51
CA ASP A 42 -6.87 12.14 -14.85
C ASP A 42 -6.97 10.62 -15.04
N TYR A 43 -6.60 9.85 -14.02
CA TYR A 43 -6.69 8.39 -14.03
C TYR A 43 -8.15 7.92 -14.22
N VAL A 44 -9.09 8.50 -13.46
CA VAL A 44 -10.52 8.18 -13.56
C VAL A 44 -11.09 8.60 -14.92
N ALA A 45 -10.71 9.77 -15.43
CA ALA A 45 -11.14 10.25 -16.75
C ALA A 45 -10.66 9.30 -17.86
N ARG A 46 -9.41 8.85 -17.78
CA ARG A 46 -8.84 7.88 -18.72
C ARG A 46 -9.58 6.54 -18.69
N LEU A 47 -9.83 5.97 -17.51
CA LEU A 47 -10.61 4.73 -17.37
C LEU A 47 -12.02 4.86 -17.96
N THR A 48 -12.68 6.00 -17.73
CA THR A 48 -14.02 6.26 -18.26
C THR A 48 -14.01 6.27 -19.80
N ARG A 49 -13.01 6.89 -20.41
CA ARG A 49 -12.82 6.89 -21.86
C ARG A 49 -12.57 5.48 -22.40
N GLU A 50 -11.59 4.76 -21.84
CA GLU A 50 -11.21 3.41 -22.26
C GLU A 50 -12.39 2.43 -22.17
N TYR A 51 -13.22 2.55 -21.13
CA TYR A 51 -14.45 1.76 -20.98
C TYR A 51 -15.47 2.05 -22.10
N LYS A 52 -15.74 3.32 -22.41
CA LYS A 52 -16.66 3.70 -23.49
C LYS A 52 -16.17 3.17 -24.84
N GLU A 53 -14.88 3.28 -25.10
CA GLU A 53 -14.27 2.73 -26.32
C GLU A 53 -14.40 1.20 -26.38
N ALA A 54 -14.17 0.50 -25.27
CA ALA A 54 -14.34 -0.95 -25.20
C ALA A 54 -15.79 -1.38 -25.46
N ARG A 55 -16.76 -0.68 -24.88
CA ARG A 55 -18.19 -0.91 -25.15
C ARG A 55 -18.53 -0.73 -26.62
N ALA A 56 -18.04 0.34 -27.24
CA ALA A 56 -18.25 0.61 -28.66
C ALA A 56 -17.65 -0.50 -29.54
N ARG A 57 -16.45 -1.00 -29.22
CA ARG A 57 -15.82 -2.13 -29.94
C ARG A 57 -16.62 -3.44 -29.84
N LEU A 58 -17.29 -3.65 -28.72
CA LEU A 58 -18.13 -4.84 -28.50
C LEU A 58 -19.54 -4.69 -29.07
N ALA A 59 -19.87 -3.56 -29.70
CA ALA A 59 -21.23 -3.21 -30.13
C ALA A 59 -22.28 -3.28 -29.01
N ILE A 60 -21.86 -3.06 -27.75
CA ILE A 60 -22.74 -3.03 -26.59
C ILE A 60 -23.11 -1.56 -26.34
N GLY A 61 -24.11 -1.08 -27.10
CA GLY A 61 -24.75 0.23 -26.96
C GLY A 61 -25.92 0.17 -26.00
#